data_AF-A0A6G9CSP6-F1
#
_entry.id   AF-A0A6G9CSP6-F1
#
_cell.length_a   1.000
_cell.length_b   1.000
_cell.length_c   1.000
_cell.angle_alpha   90.00
_cell.angle_beta   90.00
_cell.angle_gamma   90.00
#
_symmetry.space_group_name_H-M   'P 1'
#
loop_
_entity.id
_entity.type
_entity.pdbx_description
1 polymer ?
#
loop_
_entity_poly.entity_id
_entity_poly.type
_entity_poly.pdbx_seq_one_letter_code
_entity_poly.pdbx_strand_id
1 'polypeptide(L)'
;MRWDMSVCPDAFRRAFTVEPTTGRTIVDLMNVDRVVLQNALYPDARKNPAPDGWKWVDYPGHENYISVLERVDGPVSTRNGRIADAHGVEATSIAESNMSSTLRVSSETGGKVVFARLGWPGYRASIDGQPVPIDVVAKSFVTVDVPAGTKDAELVLTWRPPGWKVGGASMVAGVLGLGVLEWMYLRNRRKDGINTVKTESS
;
A
#
# COMPACT_ATOMS: atom_id res chain seq x y z
N MET A 1 -18.81 7.92 -25.19
CA MET A 1 -18.29 7.10 -24.07
C MET A 1 -19.42 6.93 -23.07
N ARG A 2 -19.86 5.69 -22.83
CA ARG A 2 -20.92 5.38 -21.85
C ARG A 2 -20.20 5.22 -20.51
N TRP A 3 -20.47 6.10 -19.55
CA TRP A 3 -19.95 5.96 -18.17
C TRP A 3 -20.90 5.04 -17.41
N ASP A 4 -20.77 3.73 -17.64
CA ASP A 4 -21.58 2.69 -17.00
C ASP A 4 -20.94 2.12 -15.73
N MET A 5 -19.87 2.77 -15.23
CA MET A 5 -19.03 2.31 -14.13
C MET A 5 -18.40 0.92 -14.36
N SER A 6 -18.40 0.42 -15.60
CA SER A 6 -17.66 -0.80 -15.94
C SER A 6 -16.16 -0.54 -15.90
N VAL A 7 -15.39 -1.60 -15.67
CA VAL A 7 -13.93 -1.54 -15.84
C VAL A 7 -13.60 -1.31 -17.31
N CYS A 8 -12.49 -0.62 -17.57
CA CYS A 8 -12.00 -0.46 -18.94
C CYS A 8 -11.89 -1.84 -19.62
N PRO A 9 -12.49 -2.07 -20.80
CA PRO A 9 -12.42 -3.37 -21.50
C PRO A 9 -10.98 -3.83 -21.77
N ASP A 10 -10.06 -2.87 -21.82
CA ASP A 10 -8.65 -3.06 -22.09
C ASP A 10 -7.83 -3.37 -20.82
N ALA A 11 -8.45 -3.33 -19.63
CA ALA A 11 -7.75 -3.45 -18.35
C ALA A 11 -7.11 -4.82 -18.17
N PHE A 12 -7.78 -5.91 -18.57
CA PHE A 12 -7.19 -7.24 -18.52
C PHE A 12 -5.90 -7.31 -19.34
N ARG A 13 -5.94 -6.89 -20.61
CA ARG A 13 -4.74 -6.86 -21.47
C ARG A 13 -3.63 -5.97 -20.89
N ARG A 14 -3.99 -4.78 -20.40
CA ARG A 14 -3.02 -3.82 -19.84
C ARG A 14 -2.36 -4.28 -18.55
N ALA A 15 -3.06 -5.09 -17.74
CA ALA A 15 -2.49 -5.67 -16.53
C ALA A 15 -1.29 -6.58 -16.83
N PHE A 16 -1.27 -7.22 -18.00
CA PHE A 16 -0.17 -8.09 -18.44
C PHE A 16 0.82 -7.37 -19.36
N THR A 17 0.70 -6.06 -19.57
CA THR A 17 1.70 -5.30 -20.34
C THR A 17 3.03 -5.28 -19.58
N VAL A 18 4.11 -5.50 -20.31
CA VAL A 18 5.48 -5.38 -19.81
C VAL A 18 5.85 -3.91 -19.62
N GLU A 19 6.32 -3.57 -18.43
CA GLU A 19 6.90 -2.27 -18.12
C GLU A 19 8.36 -2.26 -18.66
N PRO A 20 8.72 -1.26 -19.48
CA PRO A 20 9.96 -1.31 -20.28
C PRO A 20 11.25 -1.20 -19.47
N THR A 21 11.25 -0.60 -18.29
CA THR A 21 12.47 -0.41 -17.49
C THR A 21 12.82 -1.61 -16.61
N THR A 22 11.81 -2.36 -16.17
CA THR A 22 11.96 -3.56 -15.31
C THR A 22 11.84 -4.85 -16.09
N GLY A 23 11.20 -4.83 -17.27
CA GLY A 23 10.87 -6.05 -18.03
C GLY A 23 9.79 -6.90 -17.36
N ARG A 24 9.16 -6.42 -16.28
CA ARG A 24 8.10 -7.11 -15.54
C ARG A 24 6.74 -6.68 -16.03
N THR A 25 5.75 -7.57 -15.95
CA THR A 25 4.36 -7.18 -16.23
C THR A 25 3.80 -6.33 -15.08
N ILE A 26 2.75 -5.54 -15.34
CA ILE A 26 2.11 -4.75 -14.27
C ILE A 26 1.58 -5.64 -13.13
N VAL A 27 1.03 -6.83 -13.43
CA VAL A 27 0.60 -7.79 -12.39
C VAL A 27 1.77 -8.33 -11.56
N ASP A 28 2.98 -8.43 -12.13
CA ASP A 28 4.18 -8.79 -11.39
C ASP A 28 4.63 -7.64 -10.48
N LEU A 29 4.63 -6.40 -10.99
CA LEU A 29 4.97 -5.22 -10.19
C LEU A 29 3.98 -4.96 -9.03
N MET A 30 2.78 -5.53 -9.11
CA MET A 30 1.77 -5.50 -8.04
C MET A 30 1.88 -6.68 -7.06
N ASN A 31 2.77 -7.66 -7.28
CA ASN A 31 2.79 -8.94 -6.55
C ASN A 31 1.41 -9.64 -6.53
N VAL A 32 0.67 -9.61 -7.64
CA VAL A 32 -0.64 -10.28 -7.74
C VAL A 32 -0.45 -11.79 -7.86
N ASP A 33 -1.13 -12.58 -7.03
CA ASP A 33 -1.10 -14.04 -7.10
C ASP A 33 -2.20 -14.64 -7.99
N ARG A 34 -3.33 -13.93 -8.10
CA ARG A 34 -4.54 -14.40 -8.77
C ARG A 34 -5.23 -13.24 -9.49
N VAL A 35 -5.62 -13.46 -10.74
CA VAL A 35 -6.47 -12.53 -11.50
C VAL A 35 -7.86 -13.15 -11.65
N VAL A 36 -8.88 -12.44 -11.18
CA VAL A 36 -10.27 -12.88 -11.28
C VAL A 36 -11.00 -11.95 -12.25
N LEU A 37 -11.53 -12.53 -13.31
CA LEU A 37 -12.27 -11.84 -14.35
C LEU A 37 -13.75 -12.21 -14.24
N GLN A 38 -14.64 -11.23 -14.32
CA GLN A 38 -16.07 -11.51 -14.44
C GLN A 38 -16.40 -11.86 -15.90
N ASN A 39 -17.06 -12.98 -16.13
CA ASN A 39 -17.39 -13.46 -17.47
C ASN A 39 -18.32 -12.50 -18.22
N ALA A 40 -19.16 -11.73 -17.50
CA ALA A 40 -20.01 -10.70 -18.11
C ALA A 40 -19.21 -9.53 -18.72
N LEU A 41 -18.01 -9.24 -18.18
CA LEU A 41 -17.14 -8.16 -18.64
C LEU A 41 -16.06 -8.66 -19.60
N TYR A 42 -15.60 -9.90 -19.43
CA TYR A 42 -14.58 -10.55 -20.25
C TYR A 42 -15.05 -11.93 -20.74
N PRO A 43 -16.11 -12.00 -21.57
CA PRO A 43 -16.71 -13.28 -22.00
C PRO A 43 -15.76 -14.15 -22.82
N ASP A 44 -14.76 -13.53 -23.46
CA ASP A 44 -13.79 -14.20 -24.32
C ASP A 44 -12.46 -14.51 -23.62
N ALA A 45 -12.31 -14.24 -22.32
CA ALA A 45 -11.04 -14.37 -21.61
C ALA A 45 -10.42 -15.78 -21.78
N ARG A 46 -11.22 -16.82 -21.53
CA ARG A 46 -10.82 -18.23 -21.64
C ARG A 46 -10.71 -18.76 -23.07
N LYS A 47 -11.11 -17.98 -24.09
CA LYS A 47 -10.89 -18.38 -25.50
C LYS A 47 -9.43 -18.21 -25.92
N ASN A 48 -8.68 -17.41 -25.16
CA ASN A 48 -7.25 -17.21 -25.37
C ASN A 48 -6.44 -18.07 -24.39
N PRO A 49 -5.22 -18.49 -24.77
CA PRO A 49 -4.30 -19.14 -23.84
C PRO A 49 -4.03 -18.22 -22.65
N ALA A 50 -3.72 -18.82 -21.49
CA ALA A 50 -3.29 -18.07 -20.33
C ALA A 50 -1.97 -17.32 -20.65
N PRO A 51 -1.76 -16.11 -20.11
CA PRO A 51 -0.48 -15.41 -20.24
C PRO A 51 0.70 -16.23 -19.70
N ASP A 52 1.90 -15.97 -20.19
CA ASP A 52 3.12 -16.67 -19.76
C ASP A 52 3.28 -16.62 -18.23
N GLY A 53 3.58 -17.77 -17.62
CA GLY A 53 3.69 -17.91 -16.16
C GLY A 53 2.35 -18.02 -15.42
N TRP A 54 1.23 -18.02 -16.13
CA TRP A 54 -0.12 -18.17 -15.58
C TRP A 54 -0.84 -19.38 -16.17
N LYS A 55 -1.84 -19.88 -15.43
CA LYS A 55 -2.74 -20.96 -15.87
C LYS A 55 -4.18 -20.61 -15.53
N TRP A 56 -5.10 -21.00 -16.40
CA TRP A 56 -6.52 -20.99 -16.09
C TRP A 56 -6.81 -22.07 -15.05
N VAL A 57 -7.55 -21.71 -14.00
CA VAL A 57 -8.00 -22.67 -12.98
C VAL A 57 -9.52 -22.64 -12.88
N ASP A 58 -10.11 -23.82 -12.69
CA ASP A 58 -11.53 -23.97 -12.45
C ASP A 58 -11.84 -23.75 -10.98
N TYR A 59 -12.93 -23.01 -10.72
CA TYR A 59 -13.42 -22.73 -9.38
C TYR A 59 -14.85 -23.28 -9.27
N PRO A 60 -15.02 -24.50 -8.72
CA PRO A 60 -16.30 -25.20 -8.75
C PRO A 60 -17.46 -24.37 -8.18
N GLY A 61 -18.59 -24.34 -8.89
CA GLY A 61 -19.79 -23.59 -8.51
C GLY A 61 -19.79 -22.12 -8.93
N HIS A 62 -18.75 -21.66 -9.64
CA HIS A 62 -18.61 -20.27 -10.09
C HIS A 62 -18.29 -20.12 -11.59
N GLU A 63 -18.37 -21.21 -12.35
CA GLU A 63 -17.93 -21.32 -13.75
C GLU A 63 -18.69 -20.35 -14.67
N ASN A 64 -19.95 -20.07 -14.35
CA ASN A 64 -20.80 -19.15 -15.13
C ASN A 64 -20.48 -17.68 -14.86
N TYR A 65 -19.79 -17.36 -13.77
CA TYR A 65 -19.63 -15.98 -13.30
C TYR A 65 -18.20 -15.46 -13.46
N ILE A 66 -17.20 -16.32 -13.23
CA ILE A 66 -15.80 -15.90 -13.20
C ILE A 66 -14.88 -16.81 -14.00
N SER A 67 -13.81 -16.21 -14.48
CA SER A 67 -12.63 -16.88 -15.01
C SER A 67 -11.43 -16.50 -14.16
N VAL A 68 -10.64 -17.48 -13.73
CA VAL A 68 -9.56 -17.28 -12.75
C VAL A 68 -8.22 -17.70 -13.36
N LEU A 69 -7.23 -16.81 -13.27
CA LEU A 69 -5.83 -17.12 -13.53
C LEU A 69 -5.08 -17.23 -12.20
N GLU A 70 -4.23 -18.24 -12.11
CA GLU A 70 -3.25 -18.39 -11.03
C GLU A 70 -1.85 -18.56 -11.60
N ARG A 71 -0.84 -18.16 -10.82
CA ARG A 71 0.55 -18.37 -11.20
C ARG A 71 0.89 -19.85 -11.25
N VAL A 72 1.66 -20.24 -12.27
CA VAL A 72 2.14 -21.62 -12.42
C VAL A 72 3.05 -22.01 -11.25
N ASP A 73 3.91 -21.09 -10.81
CA ASP A 73 4.89 -21.33 -9.74
C ASP A 73 4.33 -21.07 -8.32
N GLY A 74 3.03 -20.86 -8.19
CA GLY A 74 2.38 -20.50 -6.93
C GLY A 74 2.54 -19.03 -6.52
N PRO A 75 2.03 -18.64 -5.33
CA PRO A 75 1.98 -17.24 -4.90
C PRO A 75 3.37 -16.57 -4.86
N VAL A 76 3.45 -15.35 -5.36
CA VAL A 76 4.64 -14.49 -5.30
C VAL A 76 4.60 -13.56 -4.10
N SER A 77 3.40 -13.19 -3.62
CA SER A 77 3.22 -12.28 -2.49
C SER A 77 3.84 -12.78 -1.17
N THR A 78 4.12 -14.08 -1.08
CA THR A 78 4.66 -14.73 0.13
C THR A 78 6.18 -14.95 0.08
N ARG A 79 6.86 -14.58 -1.02
CA ARG A 79 8.27 -14.96 -1.24
C ARG A 79 9.26 -13.97 -0.65
N ASN A 80 9.10 -12.67 -0.94
CA ASN A 80 10.07 -11.64 -0.57
C ASN A 80 9.39 -10.32 -0.16
N GLY A 81 8.34 -10.42 0.64
CA GLY A 81 7.53 -9.28 1.07
C GLY A 81 6.95 -8.49 -0.11
N ARG A 82 6.99 -7.17 -0.02
CA ARG A 82 6.50 -6.26 -1.08
C ARG A 82 7.57 -5.89 -2.10
N ILE A 83 8.70 -6.60 -2.17
CA ILE A 83 9.67 -6.41 -3.24
C ILE A 83 9.08 -7.05 -4.51
N ALA A 84 8.85 -6.22 -5.53
CA ALA A 84 8.27 -6.68 -6.79
C ALA A 84 9.34 -6.88 -7.87
N ASP A 85 10.40 -6.08 -7.82
CA ASP A 85 11.58 -6.24 -8.68
C ASP A 85 12.81 -5.66 -7.99
N ALA A 86 13.98 -6.21 -8.30
CA ALA A 86 15.27 -5.69 -7.85
C ALA A 86 16.29 -5.82 -8.99
N HIS A 87 16.75 -4.69 -9.51
CA HIS A 87 17.64 -4.63 -10.66
C HIS A 87 19.00 -4.08 -10.24
N GLY A 88 20.07 -4.88 -10.40
CA GLY A 88 21.42 -4.52 -9.96
C GLY A 88 21.59 -4.49 -8.43
N VAL A 89 20.62 -5.01 -7.69
CA VAL A 89 20.60 -5.02 -6.21
C VAL A 89 20.14 -6.39 -5.73
N GLU A 90 20.85 -6.96 -4.77
CA GLU A 90 20.32 -8.05 -3.96
C GLU A 90 19.48 -7.45 -2.84
N ALA A 91 18.18 -7.78 -2.80
CA ALA A 91 17.25 -7.22 -1.84
C ALA A 91 16.40 -8.32 -1.17
N THR A 92 16.43 -8.36 0.16
CA THR A 92 15.69 -9.33 0.96
C THR A 92 14.82 -8.62 1.97
N SER A 93 13.52 -8.91 1.98
CA SER A 93 12.58 -8.36 2.96
C SER A 93 12.87 -8.93 4.36
N ILE A 94 13.02 -8.05 5.35
CA ILE A 94 13.26 -8.41 6.76
C ILE A 94 11.98 -8.28 7.57
N ALA A 95 11.28 -7.16 7.41
CA ALA A 95 10.10 -6.84 8.20
C ALA A 95 9.16 -5.91 7.45
N GLU A 96 7.86 -6.05 7.69
CA GLU A 96 6.86 -5.21 7.07
C GLU A 96 5.75 -4.82 8.05
N SER A 97 5.20 -3.63 7.84
CA SER A 97 3.97 -3.17 8.46
C SER A 97 3.05 -2.58 7.40
N ASN A 98 1.88 -2.09 7.82
CA ASN A 98 1.03 -1.31 6.92
C ASN A 98 1.75 -0.06 6.39
N MET A 99 2.66 0.53 7.17
CA MET A 99 3.28 1.85 6.89
C MET A 99 4.77 1.79 6.61
N SER A 100 5.41 0.62 6.72
CA SER A 100 6.84 0.46 6.51
C SER A 100 7.21 -0.87 5.86
N SER A 101 8.32 -0.87 5.14
CA SER A 101 9.00 -2.06 4.64
C SER A 101 10.50 -1.91 4.96
N THR A 102 11.08 -2.92 5.61
CA THR A 102 12.49 -2.98 5.99
C THR A 102 13.17 -4.14 5.26
N LEU A 103 14.30 -3.86 4.63
CA LEU A 103 14.99 -4.74 3.70
C LEU A 103 16.48 -4.79 4.04
N ARG A 104 17.13 -5.91 3.73
CA ARG A 104 18.57 -6.01 3.60
C ARG A 104 18.93 -5.82 2.13
N VAL A 105 19.85 -4.90 1.83
CA VAL A 105 20.27 -4.63 0.45
C VAL A 105 21.79 -4.63 0.28
N SER A 106 22.24 -5.20 -0.85
CA SER A 106 23.63 -5.19 -1.30
C SER A 106 23.70 -4.87 -2.79
N SER A 107 24.64 -4.03 -3.20
CA SER A 107 24.86 -3.68 -4.61
C SER A 107 26.26 -3.13 -4.83
N GLU A 108 27.02 -3.78 -5.72
CA GLU A 108 28.35 -3.31 -6.11
C GLU A 108 28.28 -2.12 -7.06
N THR A 109 27.41 -2.18 -8.07
CA THR A 109 27.30 -1.19 -9.16
C THR A 109 26.21 -0.15 -8.93
N GLY A 110 25.41 -0.31 -7.87
CA GLY A 110 24.18 0.42 -7.68
C GLY A 110 23.04 -0.19 -8.48
N GLY A 111 21.82 0.23 -8.14
CA GLY A 111 20.63 -0.26 -8.81
C GLY A 111 19.36 0.24 -8.17
N LYS A 112 18.25 -0.48 -8.38
CA LYS A 112 16.91 -0.04 -7.99
C LYS A 112 16.10 -1.18 -7.40
N VAL A 113 15.37 -0.89 -6.33
CA VAL A 113 14.37 -1.78 -5.75
C VAL A 113 12.99 -1.21 -6.04
N VAL A 114 12.11 -2.03 -6.62
CA VAL A 114 10.71 -1.69 -6.92
C VAL A 114 9.81 -2.37 -5.90
N PHE A 115 8.88 -1.59 -5.35
CA PHE A 115 7.93 -2.07 -4.35
C PHE A 115 6.55 -2.27 -4.97
N ALA A 116 5.85 -3.33 -4.57
CA ALA A 116 4.42 -3.54 -4.81
C ALA A 116 3.57 -2.58 -3.97
N ARG A 117 3.83 -1.27 -4.10
CA ARG A 117 3.16 -0.18 -3.40
C ARG A 117 2.96 0.99 -4.34
N LEU A 118 1.78 1.59 -4.25
CA LEU A 118 1.45 2.79 -5.04
C LEU A 118 2.30 3.99 -4.61
N GLY A 119 2.75 4.76 -5.59
CA GLY A 119 3.57 5.98 -5.51
C GLY A 119 2.86 7.21 -4.94
N TRP A 120 2.08 7.03 -3.87
CA TRP A 120 1.39 8.14 -3.20
C TRP A 120 2.35 9.12 -2.52
N PRO A 121 2.02 10.43 -2.44
CA PRO A 121 2.82 11.37 -1.66
C PRO A 121 2.98 10.93 -0.20
N GLY A 122 4.16 11.16 0.38
CA GLY A 122 4.44 10.88 1.80
C GLY A 122 5.44 9.75 2.08
N TYR A 123 5.97 9.10 1.06
CA TYR A 123 7.08 8.15 1.23
C TYR A 123 8.38 8.84 1.63
N ARG A 124 9.19 8.12 2.39
CA ARG A 124 10.61 8.41 2.67
C ARG A 124 11.36 7.09 2.68
N ALA A 125 12.56 7.10 2.12
CA ALA A 125 13.47 5.97 2.16
C ALA A 125 14.79 6.39 2.83
N SER A 126 15.41 5.44 3.53
CA SER A 126 16.74 5.60 4.09
C SER A 126 17.53 4.30 3.97
N ILE A 127 18.84 4.40 3.75
CA ILE A 127 19.80 3.30 3.82
C ILE A 127 20.73 3.58 5.00
N ASP A 128 20.78 2.68 5.99
CA ASP A 128 21.51 2.85 7.24
C ASP A 128 21.23 4.20 7.92
N GLY A 129 19.97 4.63 7.87
CA GLY A 129 19.50 5.91 8.42
C GLY A 129 19.79 7.15 7.56
N GLN A 130 20.59 7.03 6.49
CA GLN A 130 20.82 8.13 5.54
C GLN A 130 19.70 8.22 4.52
N PRO A 131 19.05 9.40 4.34
CA PRO A 131 17.98 9.55 3.37
C PRO A 131 18.46 9.27 1.94
N VAL A 132 17.66 8.52 1.19
CA VAL A 132 17.90 8.23 -0.23
C VAL A 132 16.70 8.67 -1.07
N PRO A 133 16.91 9.02 -2.35
CA PRO A 133 15.83 9.44 -3.23
C PRO A 133 14.83 8.31 -3.45
N ILE A 134 13.58 8.72 -3.67
CA ILE A 134 12.49 7.86 -4.10
C ILE A 134 12.01 8.33 -5.46
N ASP A 135 11.59 7.38 -6.29
CA ASP A 135 11.00 7.66 -7.60
C ASP A 135 9.84 6.69 -7.85
N VAL A 136 9.19 6.78 -9.00
CA VAL A 136 8.13 5.87 -9.42
C VAL A 136 8.40 5.22 -10.77
N VAL A 137 8.14 3.92 -10.87
CA VAL A 137 8.12 3.20 -12.15
C VAL A 137 6.68 2.98 -12.61
N ALA A 138 6.45 2.92 -13.93
CA ALA A 138 5.13 2.90 -14.54
C ALA A 138 4.18 4.03 -14.05
N LYS A 139 4.76 5.15 -13.55
CA LYS A 139 4.04 6.24 -12.87
C LYS A 139 3.18 5.80 -11.67
N SER A 140 3.43 4.59 -11.15
CA SER A 140 2.51 3.92 -10.23
C SER A 140 3.21 3.27 -9.05
N PHE A 141 4.38 2.69 -9.22
CA PHE A 141 5.03 1.89 -8.18
C PHE A 141 6.22 2.60 -7.58
N VAL A 142 6.31 2.62 -6.25
CA VAL A 142 7.45 3.24 -5.55
C VAL A 142 8.74 2.49 -5.86
N THR A 143 9.80 3.25 -6.08
CA THR A 143 11.15 2.74 -6.26
C THR A 143 12.12 3.47 -5.36
N VAL A 144 13.17 2.77 -4.94
CA VAL A 144 14.27 3.33 -4.17
C VAL A 144 15.56 3.00 -4.90
N ASP A 145 16.38 4.02 -5.13
CA ASP A 145 17.71 3.84 -5.70
C ASP A 145 18.71 3.44 -4.60
N VAL A 146 19.45 2.37 -4.89
CA VAL A 146 20.50 1.86 -4.00
C VAL A 146 21.85 2.27 -4.59
N PRO A 147 22.66 3.06 -3.86
CA PRO A 147 23.97 3.49 -4.33
C PRO A 147 24.93 2.32 -4.58
N ALA A 148 25.88 2.53 -5.49
CA ALA A 148 27.00 1.63 -5.70
C ALA A 148 27.85 1.48 -4.43
N GLY A 149 28.41 0.27 -4.23
CA GLY A 149 29.19 -0.07 -3.04
C GLY A 149 28.37 -0.27 -1.76
N THR A 150 27.04 -0.35 -1.85
CA THR A 150 26.18 -0.70 -0.70
C THR A 150 26.40 -2.17 -0.33
N LYS A 151 26.69 -2.45 0.95
CA LYS A 151 26.97 -3.80 1.43
C LYS A 151 26.18 -4.10 2.69
N ASP A 152 25.28 -5.08 2.60
CA ASP A 152 24.47 -5.59 3.72
C ASP A 152 23.76 -4.49 4.52
N ALA A 153 23.32 -3.44 3.83
CA ALA A 153 22.75 -2.25 4.45
C ALA A 153 21.25 -2.42 4.72
N GLU A 154 20.76 -1.74 5.75
CA GLU A 154 19.33 -1.70 6.06
C GLU A 154 18.64 -0.61 5.26
N LEU A 155 17.77 -1.00 4.33
CA LEU A 155 16.88 -0.09 3.62
C LEU A 155 15.53 -0.06 4.31
N VAL A 156 15.10 1.13 4.73
CA VAL A 156 13.79 1.35 5.36
C VAL A 156 12.97 2.28 4.48
N LEU A 157 11.85 1.77 3.96
CA LEU A 157 10.83 2.56 3.28
C LEU A 157 9.67 2.81 4.25
N THR A 158 9.28 4.07 4.44
CA THR A 158 8.11 4.43 5.25
C THR A 158 7.16 5.32 4.49
N TRP A 159 5.85 5.18 4.73
CA TRP A 159 4.83 6.10 4.26
C TRP A 159 4.10 6.74 5.42
N ARG A 160 3.85 8.05 5.33
CA ARG A 160 2.97 8.77 6.24
C ARG A 160 2.04 9.67 5.44
N PRO A 161 0.72 9.65 5.70
CA PRO A 161 -0.21 10.48 4.96
C PRO A 161 0.14 11.96 5.14
N PRO A 162 0.09 12.77 4.06
CA PRO A 162 0.24 14.22 4.19
C PRO A 162 -0.74 14.79 5.22
N GLY A 163 -0.29 15.74 6.05
CA GLY A 163 -1.15 16.38 7.05
C GLY A 163 -1.41 15.59 8.34
N TRP A 164 -0.87 14.37 8.50
CA TRP A 164 -1.11 13.55 9.69
C TRP A 164 -0.78 14.26 11.03
N LYS A 165 0.27 15.10 11.04
CA LYS A 165 0.65 15.91 12.21
C LYS A 165 -0.43 16.92 12.59
N VAL A 166 -1.06 17.55 11.60
CA VAL A 166 -2.14 18.52 11.80
C VAL A 166 -3.37 17.80 12.33
N GLY A 167 -3.75 16.68 11.72
CA GLY A 167 -4.86 15.86 12.20
C GLY A 167 -4.67 15.41 13.66
N GLY A 168 -3.47 14.95 14.00
CA GLY A 168 -3.12 14.59 15.38
C GLY A 168 -3.21 15.77 16.35
N ALA A 169 -2.68 16.93 15.97
CA ALA A 169 -2.75 18.15 16.78
C ALA A 169 -4.20 18.61 17.00
N SER A 170 -5.04 18.59 15.94
CA SER A 170 -6.45 18.92 16.03
C SER A 170 -7.23 17.97 16.93
N MET A 171 -6.93 16.67 16.86
CA MET A 171 -7.53 15.67 17.76
C MET A 171 -7.21 15.96 19.23
N VAL A 172 -5.93 16.21 19.55
CA VAL A 172 -5.50 16.55 20.92
C VAL A 172 -6.16 17.83 21.39
N ALA A 173 -6.19 18.87 20.56
CA ALA A 173 -6.84 20.14 20.88
C ALA A 173 -8.35 19.95 21.14
N GLY A 174 -9.03 19.11 20.35
CA GLY A 174 -10.44 18.78 20.55
C GLY A 174 -10.70 18.10 21.88
N VAL A 175 -9.90 17.09 22.24
CA VAL A 175 -10.02 16.38 23.53
C VAL A 175 -9.76 17.33 24.71
N LEU A 176 -8.74 18.17 24.63
CA LEU A 176 -8.47 19.17 25.67
C LEU A 176 -9.61 20.18 25.80
N GLY A 177 -10.16 20.65 24.67
CA GLY A 177 -11.31 21.54 24.65
C GLY A 177 -12.53 20.93 25.34
N LEU A 178 -12.84 19.66 25.05
CA LEU A 178 -13.91 18.93 25.73
C LEU A 178 -13.66 18.79 27.24
N GLY A 179 -12.42 18.48 27.64
CA GLY A 179 -12.05 18.40 29.06
C GLY A 179 -12.21 19.72 29.80
N VAL A 180 -11.86 20.84 29.17
CA VAL A 180 -12.06 22.19 29.73
C VAL A 180 -13.55 22.50 29.87
N LEU A 181 -14.35 22.21 28.85
CA LEU A 181 -15.80 22.45 28.89
C LEU A 181 -16.48 21.62 29.98
N GLU A 182 -16.14 20.33 30.11
CA GLU A 182 -16.67 19.46 31.17
C GLU A 182 -16.26 19.94 32.57
N TRP A 183 -15.00 20.36 32.75
CA TRP A 183 -14.55 20.93 34.01
C TRP A 183 -15.30 22.21 34.38
N MET A 184 -15.54 23.11 33.41
CA MET A 184 -16.33 24.32 33.62
C MET A 184 -17.79 23.99 33.98
N TYR A 185 -18.39 23.00 33.31
CA TYR A 185 -19.74 22.51 33.60
C TYR A 185 -19.87 21.99 35.04
N LEU A 186 -18.97 21.09 35.46
CA LEU A 186 -18.95 20.54 36.82
C LEU A 186 -18.68 21.63 37.88
N ARG A 187 -17.83 22.61 37.57
CA ARG A 187 -17.53 23.73 38.47
C ARG A 187 -18.73 24.66 38.66
N ASN A 188 -19.50 24.95 37.62
CA ASN A 188 -20.72 25.74 37.73
C ASN A 188 -21.78 25.01 38.54
N ARG A 189 -21.99 23.70 38.28
CA ARG A 189 -22.99 22.91 39.01
C ARG A 189 -22.71 22.82 40.52
N ARG A 190 -21.44 22.79 40.95
CA ARG A 190 -21.07 22.84 42.37
C ARG A 190 -21.41 24.17 43.05
N LYS A 191 -21.39 25.29 42.32
CA LYS A 191 -21.77 26.60 42.87
C LYS A 191 -23.28 26.68 43.13
N ASP A 192 -24.08 26.10 42.26
CA ASP A 192 -25.55 26.11 42.39
C ASP A 192 -26.02 25.27 43.59
N GLY A 193 -25.35 24.16 43.89
CA GLY A 193 -25.63 23.31 45.05
C GLY A 193 -25.27 23.94 46.41
N ILE A 194 -24.22 24.78 46.48
CA ILE A 194 -23.84 25.49 47.71
C ILE A 194 -24.83 26.63 48.02
N ASN A 195 -25.35 27.29 46.99
CA ASN A 195 -26.32 28.37 47.17
C ASN A 195 -27.70 27.85 47.63
N THR A 196 -28.11 26.65 47.20
CA THR A 196 -29.36 26.03 47.64
C THR A 196 -29.31 25.65 49.12
N VAL A 197 -28.25 24.98 49.58
CA VAL A 197 -28.10 24.60 51.02
C VAL A 197 -28.08 25.83 51.94
N LYS A 198 -27.47 26.93 51.50
CA LYS A 198 -27.40 28.17 52.30
C LYS A 198 -28.77 28.88 52.43
N THR A 199 -29.70 28.60 51.53
CA THR A 199 -31.03 29.23 51.52
C THR A 199 -32.04 28.44 52.36
N GLU A 200 -31.84 27.12 52.54
CA GLU A 200 -32.69 26.29 53.41
C GLU A 200 -32.30 26.33 54.90
N SER A 201 -31.11 26.82 55.25
CA SER A 201 -30.62 26.91 56.63
C SER A 201 -30.87 28.26 57.32
N SER A 202 -31.72 29.13 56.75
CA SER A 202 -32.06 30.46 57.28
C SER A 202 -33.52 30.58 57.66
#